data_AF-A0A3M0WHY7-F1
#
_entry.id   AF-A0A3M0WHY7-F1
#
_cell.length_a   1.000
_cell.length_b   1.000
_cell.length_c   1.000
_cell.angle_alpha   90.00
_cell.angle_beta   90.00
_cell.angle_gamma   90.00
#
_symmetry.space_group_name_H-M   'P 1'
#
loop_
_entity.id
_entity.type
_entity.pdbx_description
1 polymer ?
#
loop_
_entity_poly.entity_id
_entity_poly.type
_entity_poly.pdbx_seq_one_letter_code
_entity_poly.pdbx_strand_id
1 'polypeptide(L)'
;LIEGANSPITADAEEILLKNKKIIMPDILANSGGVIASYFEWLKGKGNLSITDDYVDSIVKEKLLNAYKKVKKISENKKKSFREGAIILSLENIYRKAKLRGVL
;
A
#
# COMPACT_ATOMS: atom_id res chain seq x y z
N LEU A 1 0.83 -3.84 -15.30
CA LEU A 1 2.19 -3.93 -14.72
C LEU A 1 2.06 -3.95 -13.20
N ILE A 2 2.80 -4.82 -12.52
CA ILE A 2 2.78 -4.95 -11.06
C ILE A 2 4.21 -4.76 -10.56
N GLU A 3 4.43 -3.78 -9.69
CA GLU A 3 5.76 -3.45 -9.20
C GLU A 3 6.12 -4.25 -7.95
N GLY A 4 6.70 -5.44 -8.14
CA GLY A 4 7.21 -6.23 -7.02
C GLY A 4 8.48 -5.63 -6.39
N ALA A 5 9.32 -4.98 -7.19
CA ALA A 5 10.50 -4.26 -6.73
C ALA A 5 10.17 -2.83 -6.30
N ASN A 6 11.10 -2.17 -5.61
CA ASN A 6 10.97 -0.76 -5.25
C ASN A 6 11.30 0.13 -6.46
N SER A 7 10.34 0.97 -6.83
CA SER A 7 10.43 1.99 -7.88
C SER A 7 11.10 1.50 -9.18
N PRO A 8 10.60 0.40 -9.79
CA PRO A 8 11.25 -0.22 -10.95
C PRO A 8 11.04 0.55 -12.27
N ILE A 9 10.15 1.55 -12.28
CA ILE A 9 9.88 2.41 -13.44
C ILE A 9 10.17 3.86 -13.09
N THR A 10 10.64 4.62 -14.07
CA THR A 10 10.82 6.07 -13.95
C THR A 10 9.49 6.81 -14.15
N ALA A 11 9.43 8.07 -13.73
CA ALA A 11 8.26 8.93 -13.95
C ALA A 11 7.92 9.09 -15.44
N ASP A 12 8.93 9.28 -16.29
CA ASP A 12 8.75 9.40 -17.74
C ASP A 12 8.17 8.11 -18.35
N ALA A 13 8.67 6.95 -17.91
CA ALA A 13 8.15 5.66 -18.34
C ALA A 13 6.70 5.44 -17.87
N GLU A 14 6.38 5.84 -16.63
CA GLU A 14 5.01 5.81 -16.10
C GLU A 14 4.07 6.68 -16.94
N GLU A 15 4.47 7.90 -17.30
CA GLU A 15 3.66 8.79 -18.15
C GLU A 15 3.35 8.15 -19.51
N ILE A 16 4.36 7.57 -20.16
CA ILE A 16 4.21 6.87 -21.44
C ILE A 16 3.26 5.67 -21.30
N LEU A 17 3.43 4.87 -20.24
CA LEU A 17 2.58 3.69 -19.98
C LEU A 17 1.12 4.09 -19.71
N LEU A 18 0.89 5.15 -18.93
CA LEU A 18 -0.44 5.67 -18.62
C LEU A 18 -1.12 6.24 -19.88
N LYS A 19 -0.40 6.98 -20.73
CA LYS A 19 -0.91 7.44 -22.05
C LYS A 19 -1.35 6.27 -22.92
N ASN A 20 -0.63 5.15 -22.84
CA ASN A 20 -0.97 3.89 -23.52
C ASN A 20 -2.03 3.04 -22.78
N LYS A 21 -2.76 3.64 -21.84
CA LYS A 21 -3.85 3.02 -21.06
C LYS A 21 -3.41 1.75 -20.30
N LYS A 22 -2.13 1.63 -19.94
CA LYS A 22 -1.64 0.51 -19.13
C LYS A 22 -1.96 0.79 -17.67
N ILE A 23 -2.50 -0.21 -16.99
CA ILE A 23 -2.69 -0.18 -15.53
C ILE A 23 -1.36 -0.54 -14.86
N ILE A 24 -0.94 0.28 -13.91
CA ILE A 24 0.26 0.10 -13.10
C ILE A 24 -0.17 -0.05 -11.64
N MET A 25 0.16 -1.17 -11.01
CA MET A 25 0.01 -1.35 -9.58
C MET A 25 1.30 -0.88 -8.91
N PRO A 26 1.27 0.23 -8.14
CA PRO A 26 2.47 0.86 -7.61
C PRO A 26 3.12 0.01 -6.52
N ASP A 27 4.44 0.06 -6.45
CA ASP A 27 5.32 -0.56 -5.46
C ASP A 27 4.80 -0.43 -4.03
N ILE A 28 4.48 0.79 -3.59
CA ILE A 28 3.97 1.10 -2.24
C ILE A 28 2.70 0.33 -1.84
N LEU A 29 1.99 -0.27 -2.81
CA LEU A 29 0.89 -1.20 -2.57
C LEU A 29 1.31 -2.64 -2.89
N ALA A 30 1.86 -2.89 -4.08
CA ALA A 30 2.16 -4.22 -4.60
C ALA A 30 3.14 -5.02 -3.73
N ASN A 31 4.17 -4.37 -3.17
CA ASN A 31 5.21 -5.05 -2.39
C ASN A 31 5.03 -4.93 -0.87
N SER A 32 3.94 -4.26 -0.42
CA SER A 32 3.73 -3.94 1.00
C SER A 32 3.44 -5.16 1.90
N GLY A 33 3.22 -6.34 1.32
CA GLY A 33 3.00 -7.59 2.06
C GLY A 33 4.17 -7.94 2.99
N GLY A 34 5.41 -7.74 2.55
CA GLY A 34 6.59 -8.03 3.36
C GLY A 34 6.66 -7.16 4.61
N VAL A 35 6.36 -5.86 4.49
CA VAL A 35 6.33 -4.93 5.66
C VAL A 35 5.23 -5.32 6.65
N ILE A 36 4.08 -5.78 6.17
CA ILE A 36 2.99 -6.25 7.04
C ILE A 36 3.42 -7.52 7.79
N ALA A 37 4.02 -8.49 7.09
CA ALA A 37 4.51 -9.71 7.72
C ALA A 37 5.60 -9.43 8.77
N SER A 38 6.58 -8.56 8.47
CA SER A 38 7.63 -8.17 9.41
C SER A 38 7.12 -7.45 10.66
N TYR A 39 5.99 -6.73 10.56
CA TYR A 39 5.33 -6.19 11.76
C TYR A 39 4.84 -7.31 12.70
N PHE A 40 4.32 -8.41 12.15
CA PHE A 40 3.92 -9.57 12.96
C PHE A 40 5.13 -10.34 13.50
N GLU A 41 6.22 -10.45 12.75
CA GLU A 41 7.49 -10.99 13.27
C GLU A 41 7.97 -10.21 14.50
N TRP A 42 7.93 -8.88 14.42
CA TRP A 42 8.27 -8.01 15.55
C TRP A 42 7.34 -8.22 16.76
N LEU A 43 6.04 -8.42 16.54
CA LEU A 43 5.09 -8.74 17.62
C LEU A 43 5.36 -10.10 18.26
N LYS A 44 5.67 -11.14 17.46
CA LYS A 44 6.07 -12.47 17.96
C LYS A 44 7.28 -12.31 18.91
N GLY A 45 8.29 -11.56 18.48
CA GLY A 45 9.51 -11.31 19.28
C GLY A 45 9.30 -10.46 20.54
N LYS A 46 8.33 -9.53 20.56
CA LYS A 46 8.04 -8.70 21.73
C LYS A 46 7.15 -9.35 22.78
N GLY A 47 6.20 -10.18 22.38
CA GLY A 47 5.10 -10.61 23.22
C GLY A 47 5.09 -12.09 23.61
N ASN A 48 6.04 -12.90 23.12
CA ASN A 48 5.96 -14.37 23.22
C ASN A 48 4.60 -14.91 22.71
N LEU A 49 4.03 -14.25 21.70
CA LEU A 49 2.73 -14.58 21.12
C LEU A 49 2.91 -15.71 20.10
N SER A 50 2.21 -16.83 20.30
CA SER A 50 2.14 -17.93 19.33
C SER A 50 1.22 -17.56 18.17
N ILE A 51 1.74 -16.79 17.22
CA ILE A 51 1.05 -16.44 15.98
C ILE A 51 1.49 -17.43 14.89
N THR A 52 0.54 -18.14 14.27
CA THR A 52 0.83 -19.07 13.17
C THR A 52 1.04 -18.33 11.85
N ASP A 53 1.75 -18.95 10.92
CA ASP A 53 2.00 -18.34 9.61
C ASP A 53 0.71 -18.23 8.78
N ASP A 54 -0.19 -19.22 8.88
CA ASP A 54 -1.55 -19.15 8.29
C ASP A 54 -2.33 -17.91 8.77
N TYR A 55 -2.20 -17.57 10.05
CA TYR A 55 -2.83 -16.37 10.59
C TYR A 55 -2.21 -15.11 9.98
N VAL A 56 -0.87 -15.03 9.92
CA VAL A 56 -0.17 -13.89 9.31
C VAL A 56 -0.58 -13.73 7.85
N ASP A 57 -0.61 -14.81 7.07
CA ASP A 57 -1.02 -14.81 5.67
C ASP A 57 -2.46 -14.32 5.49
N SER A 58 -3.37 -14.75 6.37
CA SER A 58 -4.76 -14.29 6.33
C SER A 58 -4.86 -12.78 6.55
N ILE A 59 -4.09 -12.23 7.49
CA ILE A 59 -4.06 -10.80 7.77
C ILE A 59 -3.39 -10.02 6.65
N VAL A 60 -2.26 -10.49 6.13
CA VAL A 60 -1.56 -9.86 5.00
C VAL A 60 -2.51 -9.74 3.81
N LYS A 61 -3.20 -10.83 3.46
CA LYS A 61 -4.21 -10.86 2.38
C LYS A 61 -5.33 -9.87 2.63
N GLU A 62 -5.90 -9.85 3.83
CA GLU A 62 -7.01 -8.96 4.18
C GLU A 62 -6.57 -7.47 4.09
N LYS A 63 -5.40 -7.14 4.64
CA LYS A 63 -4.84 -5.78 4.64
C LYS A 63 -4.56 -5.31 3.21
N LEU A 64 -3.92 -6.13 2.38
CA LEU A 64 -3.63 -5.81 0.99
C LEU A 64 -4.91 -5.61 0.17
N LEU A 65 -5.91 -6.50 0.31
CA LEU A 65 -7.17 -6.39 -0.40
C LEU A 65 -7.93 -5.12 0.00
N ASN A 66 -7.94 -4.79 1.29
CA ASN A 66 -8.56 -3.57 1.80
C ASN A 66 -7.82 -2.31 1.32
N ALA A 67 -6.49 -2.32 1.28
CA ALA A 67 -5.70 -1.23 0.73
C ALA A 67 -5.99 -1.03 -0.77
N TYR A 68 -5.96 -2.11 -1.55
CA TYR A 68 -6.30 -2.08 -2.97
C TYR A 68 -7.70 -1.50 -3.23
N LYS A 69 -8.73 -1.95 -2.50
CA LYS A 69 -10.10 -1.41 -2.65
C LYS A 69 -10.16 0.10 -2.41
N LYS A 70 -9.44 0.60 -1.40
CA LYS A 70 -9.38 2.04 -1.09
C LYS A 70 -8.65 2.82 -2.18
N VAL A 71 -7.49 2.33 -2.62
CA VAL A 71 -6.70 2.95 -3.69
C VAL A 71 -7.49 2.99 -4.98
N LYS A 72 -8.12 1.88 -5.38
CA LYS A 72 -8.98 1.79 -6.56
C LYS A 72 -10.09 2.84 -6.50
N LYS A 73 -10.82 2.90 -5.38
CA LYS A 73 -11.91 3.88 -5.17
C LYS A 73 -11.41 5.32 -5.29
N ILE A 74 -10.28 5.66 -4.68
CA ILE A 74 -9.70 7.02 -4.76
C ILE A 74 -9.28 7.34 -6.20
N SER A 75 -8.63 6.39 -6.87
CA SER A 75 -8.15 6.53 -8.25
C SER A 75 -9.30 6.78 -9.22
N GLU A 76 -10.38 5.98 -9.12
CA GLU A 76 -11.59 6.13 -9.93
C GLU A 76 -12.30 7.46 -9.65
N ASN A 77 -12.55 7.79 -8.37
CA ASN A 77 -13.27 9.00 -7.99
C ASN A 77 -12.54 10.29 -8.36
N LYS A 78 -11.22 10.31 -8.22
CA LYS A 78 -10.39 11.50 -8.50
C LYS A 78 -9.82 11.50 -9.93
N LYS A 79 -10.12 10.48 -10.75
CA LYS A 79 -9.55 10.27 -12.10
C LYS A 79 -8.02 10.33 -12.09
N LYS A 80 -7.40 9.64 -11.13
CA LYS A 80 -5.96 9.60 -10.90
C LYS A 80 -5.41 8.20 -11.14
N SER A 81 -4.10 8.11 -11.37
CA SER A 81 -3.39 6.82 -11.42
C SER A 81 -3.47 6.10 -10.07
N PHE A 82 -3.23 4.78 -10.08
CA PHE A 82 -3.15 4.00 -8.83
C PHE A 82 -2.02 4.47 -7.91
N ARG A 83 -0.89 4.93 -8.47
CA ARG A 83 0.21 5.53 -7.69
C ARG A 83 -0.25 6.77 -6.95
N GLU A 84 -0.85 7.72 -7.67
CA GLU A 84 -1.41 8.94 -7.06
C GLU A 84 -2.49 8.58 -6.03
N GLY A 85 -3.37 7.63 -6.32
CA GLY A 85 -4.39 7.17 -5.39
C GLY A 85 -3.82 6.58 -4.10
N ALA A 86 -2.72 5.83 -4.19
CA ALA A 86 -2.01 5.27 -3.05
C ALA A 86 -1.29 6.36 -2.22
N ILE A 87 -0.66 7.33 -2.88
CA ILE A 87 -0.04 8.50 -2.21
C ILE A 87 -1.12 9.31 -1.47
N ILE A 88 -2.23 9.63 -2.13
CA ILE A 88 -3.35 10.37 -1.52
C ILE A 88 -3.86 9.64 -0.27
N LEU A 89 -4.11 8.32 -0.36
CA LEU A 89 -4.53 7.51 0.79
C LEU A 89 -3.52 7.57 1.94
N SER A 90 -2.22 7.53 1.63
CA SER A 90 -1.16 7.59 2.65
C SER A 90 -1.14 8.94 3.37
N LEU A 91 -1.22 10.04 2.62
CA LEU A 91 -1.21 11.39 3.15
C LEU A 91 -2.46 11.67 3.99
N GLU A 92 -3.65 11.26 3.52
CA GLU A 92 -4.90 11.41 4.28
C GLU A 92 -4.82 10.67 5.63
N ASN A 93 -4.20 9.47 5.67
CA ASN A 93 -4.01 8.72 6.90
C ASN A 93 -3.02 9.38 7.87
N ILE A 94 -1.89 9.88 7.36
CA ILE A 94 -0.87 10.57 8.16
C ILE A 94 -1.46 11.86 8.73
N TYR A 95 -2.07 12.69 7.88
CA TYR A 95 -2.68 13.95 8.26
C TYR A 95 -3.74 13.75 9.35
N ARG A 96 -4.66 12.78 9.17
CA ARG A 96 -5.68 12.48 10.18
C ARG A 96 -5.07 12.10 11.52
N LYS A 97 -4.04 11.26 11.54
CA LYS A 97 -3.37 10.85 12.79
C LYS A 97 -2.60 11.99 13.45
N ALA A 98 -1.94 12.84 12.65
CA ALA A 98 -1.23 14.00 13.14
C ALA A 98 -2.18 15.01 13.80
N LYS A 99 -3.31 15.31 13.14
CA LYS A 99 -4.35 16.18 13.69
C LYS A 99 -4.95 15.64 15.00
N LEU A 100 -5.20 14.33 15.09
CA LEU A 100 -5.67 13.70 16.33
C LEU A 100 -4.66 13.78 17.49
N ARG A 101 -3.36 13.93 17.18
CA ARG A 101 -2.29 14.06 18.18
C ARG A 101 -1.96 15.51 18.52
N GLY A 102 -2.59 16.49 17.87
CA GLY A 102 -2.31 17.91 18.08
C GLY A 102 -0.93 18.37 17.61
N VAL A 103 -0.31 17.65 16.68
CA VAL A 103 1.02 18.00 16.10
C VAL A 103 0.92 18.70 14.74
N LEU A 104 -0.30 18.95 14.27
CA LEU A 104 -0.69 19.75 13.11
C LEU A 104 -1.98 20.53 13.43
#